data_AF-A0A3S0Q868-F1
#
_entry.id   AF-A0A3S0Q868-F1
#
_cell.length_a   1.000
_cell.length_b   1.000
_cell.length_c   1.000
_cell.angle_alpha   90.00
_cell.angle_beta   90.00
_cell.angle_gamma   90.00
#
_symmetry.space_group_name_H-M   'P 1'
#
loop_
_entity.id
_entity.type
_entity.pdbx_description
1 polymer ?
#
loop_
_entity_poly.entity_id
_entity_poly.type
_entity_poly.pdbx_seq_one_letter_code
_entity_poly.pdbx_strand_id
1 'polypeptide(L)'
;MSFGKNYSERTKKINAYYREEFAQLRKEIEDENYFKKMLFLSFLYKDADVVKEVKKDFNANKSVYFELNKHISNDATILHIADDYGQKDVLLTLYQAGRRIFSLIKNDDKRATAAHNYLVKRRKIHYIEELSEINKNIDVLLVSDDTFTVSTIQQLPETIIFVNTTNTLSESENYTLEFSSESIKVFKTK
;
A
#
# COMPACT_ATOMS: atom_id res chain seq x y z
N MET A 1 24.09 27.28 -3.36
CA MET A 1 24.39 25.88 -3.00
C MET A 1 25.72 25.47 -3.60
N SER A 2 26.59 24.77 -2.85
CA SER A 2 27.85 24.24 -3.38
C SER A 2 27.82 22.71 -3.35
N PHE A 3 27.87 22.09 -4.53
CA PHE A 3 27.80 20.64 -4.69
C PHE A 3 29.11 19.91 -4.36
N GLY A 4 29.96 20.44 -3.48
CA GLY A 4 31.23 19.80 -3.11
C GLY A 4 32.37 20.13 -4.08
N LYS A 5 33.56 19.59 -3.79
CA LYS A 5 34.82 20.10 -4.37
C LYS A 5 35.34 19.23 -5.53
N ASN A 6 35.17 17.92 -5.43
CA ASN A 6 35.59 16.96 -6.47
C ASN A 6 34.39 16.40 -7.25
N TYR A 7 34.68 15.73 -8.37
CA TYR A 7 33.68 15.17 -9.27
C TYR A 7 32.71 14.19 -8.57
N SER A 8 33.24 13.30 -7.73
CA SER A 8 32.44 12.29 -7.00
C SER A 8 31.46 12.94 -6.02
N GLU A 9 31.93 13.91 -5.23
CA GLU A 9 31.08 14.68 -4.33
C GLU A 9 30.00 15.46 -5.08
N ARG A 10 30.36 16.08 -6.22
CA ARG A 10 29.42 16.80 -7.09
C ARG A 10 28.31 15.90 -7.60
N THR A 11 28.65 14.76 -8.17
CA THR A 11 27.65 13.80 -8.67
C THR A 11 26.73 13.32 -7.56
N LYS A 12 27.26 12.99 -6.36
CA LYS A 12 26.43 12.54 -5.23
C LYS A 12 25.46 13.63 -4.75
N LYS A 13 25.95 14.85 -4.54
CA LYS A 13 25.13 15.95 -4.02
C LYS A 13 24.10 16.45 -5.03
N ILE A 14 24.45 16.47 -6.32
CA ILE A 14 23.50 16.82 -7.39
C ILE A 14 22.38 15.78 -7.46
N ASN A 15 22.71 14.48 -7.42
CA ASN A 15 21.70 13.42 -7.43
C ASN A 15 20.80 13.47 -6.18
N ALA A 16 21.35 13.74 -5.00
CA ALA A 16 20.56 13.89 -3.79
C ALA A 16 19.57 15.07 -3.91
N TYR A 17 20.07 16.23 -4.35
CA TYR A 17 19.25 17.42 -4.58
C TYR A 17 18.08 17.15 -5.52
N TYR A 18 18.33 16.58 -6.71
CA TYR A 18 17.23 16.34 -7.66
C TYR A 18 16.22 15.28 -7.17
N ARG A 19 16.63 14.33 -6.31
CA ARG A 19 15.67 13.41 -5.68
C ARG A 19 14.79 14.13 -4.66
N GLU A 20 15.36 15.05 -3.89
CA GLU A 20 14.63 15.88 -2.93
C GLU A 20 13.64 16.80 -3.65
N GLU A 21 14.09 17.53 -4.68
CA GLU A 21 13.24 18.39 -5.50
C GLU A 21 12.13 17.60 -6.20
N PHE A 22 12.43 16.41 -6.73
CA PHE A 22 11.42 15.54 -7.33
C PHE A 22 10.41 15.07 -6.28
N ALA A 23 10.85 14.69 -5.08
CA ALA A 23 9.94 14.33 -3.99
C ALA A 23 9.04 15.50 -3.57
N GLN A 24 9.56 16.72 -3.59
CA GLN A 24 8.79 17.94 -3.31
C GLN A 24 7.75 18.21 -4.40
N LEU A 25 8.15 18.15 -5.67
CA LEU A 25 7.23 18.28 -6.80
C LEU A 25 6.08 17.26 -6.72
N ARG A 26 6.38 16.00 -6.37
CA ARG A 26 5.36 14.97 -6.19
C ARG A 26 4.34 15.36 -5.13
N LYS A 27 4.76 15.91 -3.99
CA LYS A 27 3.83 16.38 -2.95
C LYS A 27 2.92 17.51 -3.44
N GLU A 28 3.40 18.33 -4.36
CA GLU A 28 2.64 19.46 -4.91
C GLU A 28 1.59 19.03 -5.93
N ILE A 29 1.87 17.99 -6.73
CA ILE A 29 1.02 17.60 -7.86
C ILE A 29 0.24 16.30 -7.66
N GLU A 30 0.72 15.39 -6.82
CA GLU A 30 0.09 14.08 -6.61
C GLU A 30 -1.01 14.19 -5.56
N ASP A 31 -2.22 14.49 -6.01
CA ASP A 31 -3.43 14.44 -5.18
C ASP A 31 -4.03 13.03 -5.12
N GLU A 32 -5.15 12.89 -4.40
CA GLU A 32 -5.93 11.65 -4.30
C GLU A 32 -6.41 11.09 -5.66
N ASN A 33 -6.51 11.92 -6.71
CA ASN A 33 -6.98 11.54 -8.04
C ASN A 33 -5.84 11.33 -9.05
N TYR A 34 -4.60 11.67 -8.71
CA TYR A 34 -3.45 11.65 -9.62
C TYR A 34 -3.30 10.31 -10.37
N PHE A 35 -3.42 9.20 -9.66
CA PHE A 35 -3.31 7.86 -10.22
C PHE A 35 -4.64 7.24 -10.68
N LYS A 36 -5.77 7.95 -10.57
CA LYS A 36 -7.11 7.45 -10.92
C LYS A 36 -7.17 6.84 -12.32
N LYS A 37 -6.63 7.57 -13.31
CA LYS A 37 -6.63 7.12 -14.71
C LYS A 37 -5.82 5.83 -14.88
N MET A 38 -4.63 5.75 -14.27
CA MET A 38 -3.79 4.57 -14.34
C MET A 38 -4.45 3.37 -13.67
N LEU A 39 -5.04 3.58 -12.49
CA LEU A 39 -5.79 2.56 -11.77
C LEU A 39 -6.93 2.01 -12.63
N PHE A 40 -7.81 2.88 -13.14
CA PHE A 40 -8.96 2.44 -13.94
C PHE A 40 -8.57 1.75 -15.25
N LEU A 41 -7.52 2.22 -15.92
CA LEU A 41 -7.00 1.57 -17.13
C LEU A 41 -6.45 0.17 -16.84
N SER A 42 -5.98 -0.09 -15.61
CA SER A 42 -5.54 -1.44 -15.20
C SER A 42 -6.66 -2.47 -15.09
N PHE A 43 -7.91 -2.01 -14.99
CA PHE A 43 -9.10 -2.85 -14.97
C PHE A 43 -9.93 -2.77 -16.26
N LEU A 44 -9.54 -1.97 -17.26
CA LEU A 44 -10.38 -1.62 -18.42
C LEU A 44 -11.01 -2.83 -19.15
N TYR A 45 -10.28 -3.94 -19.22
CA TYR A 45 -10.70 -5.16 -19.91
C TYR A 45 -11.08 -6.31 -18.96
N LYS A 46 -11.35 -6.00 -17.68
CA LYS A 46 -11.93 -6.96 -16.74
C LYS A 46 -13.45 -6.96 -16.87
N ASP A 47 -14.09 -7.94 -16.23
CA ASP A 47 -15.54 -8.07 -16.24
C ASP A 47 -16.22 -6.79 -15.74
N ALA A 48 -17.39 -6.49 -16.30
CA ALA A 48 -18.09 -5.24 -16.06
C ALA A 48 -18.38 -4.99 -14.56
N ASP A 49 -18.71 -6.06 -13.83
CA ASP A 49 -18.97 -5.99 -12.40
C ASP A 49 -17.71 -5.68 -11.59
N VAL A 50 -16.57 -6.30 -11.93
CA VAL A 50 -15.25 -5.97 -11.35
C VAL A 50 -14.94 -4.49 -11.56
N VAL A 51 -15.09 -4.01 -12.80
CA VAL A 51 -14.81 -2.60 -13.15
C VAL A 51 -15.71 -1.65 -12.37
N LYS A 52 -17.00 -1.99 -12.24
CA LYS A 52 -17.98 -1.20 -11.50
C LYS A 52 -17.64 -1.14 -10.01
N GLU A 53 -17.29 -2.28 -9.42
CA GLU A 53 -16.92 -2.37 -7.99
C GLU A 53 -15.66 -1.57 -7.69
N VAL A 54 -14.59 -1.74 -8.46
CA VAL A 54 -13.34 -1.00 -8.31
C VAL A 54 -13.55 0.52 -8.43
N LYS A 55 -14.36 0.95 -9.40
CA LYS A 55 -14.68 2.38 -9.56
C LYS A 55 -15.50 2.91 -8.38
N LYS A 56 -16.49 2.15 -7.92
CA LYS A 56 -17.32 2.53 -6.77
C LYS A 56 -16.46 2.67 -5.52
N ASP A 57 -15.62 1.68 -5.25
CA ASP A 57 -14.69 1.68 -4.13
C ASP A 57 -13.73 2.88 -4.17
N PHE A 58 -13.04 3.09 -5.30
CA PHE A 58 -12.13 4.22 -5.44
C PHE A 58 -12.82 5.57 -5.23
N ASN A 59 -13.99 5.78 -5.83
CA ASN A 59 -14.69 7.06 -5.70
C ASN A 59 -15.18 7.32 -4.27
N ALA A 60 -15.52 6.27 -3.52
CA ALA A 60 -15.91 6.38 -2.12
C ALA A 60 -14.70 6.62 -1.19
N ASN A 61 -13.55 6.03 -1.51
CA ASN A 61 -12.44 5.88 -0.55
C ASN A 61 -11.12 6.57 -0.96
N LYS A 62 -11.05 7.27 -2.09
CA LYS A 62 -9.81 7.90 -2.60
C LYS A 62 -9.08 8.78 -1.57
N SER A 63 -9.81 9.56 -0.77
CA SER A 63 -9.22 10.41 0.28
C SER A 63 -8.62 9.56 1.41
N VAL A 64 -9.29 8.45 1.77
CA VAL A 64 -8.80 7.46 2.73
C VAL A 64 -7.51 6.83 2.21
N TYR A 65 -7.47 6.41 0.94
CA TYR A 65 -6.28 5.79 0.36
C TYR A 65 -5.11 6.76 0.23
N PHE A 66 -5.40 8.03 -0.05
CA PHE A 66 -4.41 9.09 -0.07
C PHE A 66 -3.85 9.40 1.32
N GLU A 67 -4.69 9.36 2.36
CA GLU A 67 -4.25 9.48 3.76
C GLU A 67 -3.42 8.26 4.19
N LEU A 68 -3.89 7.04 3.90
CA LEU A 68 -3.18 5.79 4.17
C LEU A 68 -1.75 5.80 3.64
N ASN A 69 -1.55 6.38 2.46
CA ASN A 69 -0.24 6.50 1.83
C ASN A 69 0.80 7.22 2.72
N LYS A 70 0.38 8.12 3.61
CA LYS A 70 1.26 8.90 4.50
C LYS A 70 1.77 8.08 5.69
N HIS A 71 1.08 6.99 6.03
CA HIS A 71 1.36 6.15 7.20
C HIS A 71 2.24 4.93 6.86
N ILE A 72 2.67 4.79 5.61
CA ILE A 72 3.45 3.65 5.12
C ILE A 72 4.75 4.16 4.47
N SER A 73 5.91 3.61 4.84
CA SER A 73 7.19 3.98 4.23
C SER A 73 7.20 3.80 2.69
N ASN A 74 8.07 4.54 2.01
CA ASN A 74 8.20 4.54 0.55
C ASN A 74 8.73 3.21 -0.02
N ASP A 75 9.36 2.39 0.82
CA ASP A 75 10.01 1.13 0.48
C ASP A 75 9.54 -0.06 1.34
N ALA A 76 8.46 0.12 2.09
CA ALA A 76 7.90 -0.90 2.99
C ALA A 76 7.56 -2.20 2.25
N THR A 77 7.80 -3.32 2.92
CA THR A 77 7.25 -4.63 2.61
C THR A 77 5.95 -4.82 3.41
N ILE A 78 4.84 -4.93 2.69
CA ILE A 78 3.49 -4.90 3.23
C ILE A 78 2.88 -6.30 3.05
N LEU A 79 2.36 -6.86 4.14
CA LEU A 79 1.39 -7.95 4.08
C LEU A 79 0.00 -7.32 4.12
N HIS A 80 -0.75 -7.44 3.02
CA HIS A 80 -2.13 -6.95 2.93
C HIS A 80 -3.11 -8.13 3.04
N ILE A 81 -4.01 -8.06 4.01
CA ILE A 81 -5.15 -8.97 4.12
C ILE A 81 -6.38 -8.26 3.56
N ALA A 82 -6.92 -8.80 2.47
CA ALA A 82 -7.90 -8.11 1.63
C ALA A 82 -9.03 -9.02 1.16
N ASP A 83 -10.15 -8.40 0.81
CA ASP A 83 -11.26 -9.04 0.09
C ASP A 83 -11.70 -8.16 -1.09
N ASP A 84 -10.73 -7.68 -1.87
CA ASP A 84 -10.98 -6.85 -3.05
C ASP A 84 -10.29 -7.39 -4.31
N TYR A 85 -10.31 -6.63 -5.42
CA TYR A 85 -9.71 -7.03 -6.69
C TYR A 85 -8.27 -6.50 -6.87
N GLY A 86 -7.60 -6.13 -5.78
CA GLY A 86 -6.23 -5.64 -5.77
C GLY A 86 -6.08 -4.15 -6.07
N GLN A 87 -7.17 -3.38 -6.14
CA GLN A 87 -7.10 -1.96 -6.48
C GLN A 87 -6.29 -1.15 -5.45
N LYS A 88 -6.34 -1.53 -4.17
CA LYS A 88 -5.54 -0.90 -3.11
C LYS A 88 -4.04 -1.19 -3.29
N ASP A 89 -3.70 -2.44 -3.61
CA ASP A 89 -2.31 -2.88 -3.84
C ASP A 89 -1.68 -2.15 -5.03
N VAL A 90 -2.44 -2.07 -6.12
CA VAL A 90 -2.06 -1.29 -7.29
C VAL A 90 -1.81 0.16 -6.91
N LEU A 91 -2.76 0.79 -6.21
CA LEU A 91 -2.68 2.21 -5.88
C LEU A 91 -1.50 2.51 -4.95
N LEU A 92 -1.26 1.69 -3.92
CA LEU A 92 -0.15 1.85 -2.99
C LEU A 92 1.22 1.74 -3.66
N THR A 93 1.38 0.86 -4.66
CA THR A 93 2.62 0.75 -5.43
C THR A 93 2.76 1.81 -6.52
N LEU A 94 1.65 2.41 -6.99
CA LEU A 94 1.68 3.60 -7.84
C LEU A 94 2.15 4.82 -7.03
N TYR A 95 1.61 5.01 -5.83
CA TYR A 95 2.07 6.07 -4.91
C TYR A 95 3.53 5.92 -4.55
N GLN A 96 4.05 4.71 -4.31
CA GLN A 96 5.48 4.53 -4.05
C GLN A 96 5.99 3.24 -4.71
N ALA A 97 6.81 3.41 -5.75
CA ALA A 97 7.36 2.29 -6.52
C ALA A 97 8.33 1.39 -5.73
N GLY A 98 8.86 1.89 -4.61
CA GLY A 98 9.75 1.15 -3.73
C GLY A 98 9.05 0.02 -2.96
N ARG A 99 7.75 0.20 -2.66
CA ARG A 99 6.94 -0.73 -1.88
C ARG A 99 6.86 -2.11 -2.52
N ARG A 100 6.77 -3.11 -1.66
CA ARG A 100 6.49 -4.49 -2.01
C ARG A 100 5.27 -4.95 -1.26
N ILE A 101 4.34 -5.60 -1.95
CA ILE A 101 3.09 -6.06 -1.36
C ILE A 101 2.97 -7.56 -1.57
N PHE A 102 2.72 -8.27 -0.48
CA PHE A 102 2.20 -9.62 -0.46
C PHE A 102 0.74 -9.53 -0.02
N SER A 103 -0.19 -9.95 -0.88
CA SER A 103 -1.63 -9.76 -0.65
C SER A 103 -2.30 -11.12 -0.54
N LEU A 104 -2.97 -11.36 0.58
CA LEU A 104 -3.76 -12.55 0.84
C LEU A 104 -5.24 -12.19 0.63
N ILE A 105 -5.82 -12.71 -0.45
CA ILE A 105 -7.24 -12.57 -0.78
C ILE A 105 -7.88 -13.96 -0.71
N LYS A 106 -8.77 -14.17 0.25
CA LYS A 106 -9.37 -15.50 0.51
C LYS A 106 -10.26 -15.98 -0.63
N ASN A 107 -10.96 -15.08 -1.31
CA ASN A 107 -11.77 -15.42 -2.46
C ASN A 107 -10.89 -15.68 -3.70
N ASP A 108 -10.92 -16.91 -4.20
CA ASP A 108 -10.06 -17.35 -5.31
C ASP A 108 -10.30 -16.57 -6.61
N ASP A 109 -11.55 -16.25 -6.94
CA ASP A 109 -11.90 -15.50 -8.15
C ASP A 109 -11.40 -14.05 -8.10
N LYS A 110 -11.56 -13.39 -6.93
CA LYS A 110 -11.01 -12.05 -6.68
C LYS A 110 -9.47 -12.07 -6.76
N ARG A 111 -8.84 -13.05 -6.12
CA ARG A 111 -7.38 -13.23 -6.13
C ARG A 111 -6.84 -13.45 -7.54
N ALA A 112 -7.47 -14.33 -8.33
CA ALA A 112 -7.10 -14.59 -9.72
C ALA A 112 -7.26 -13.33 -10.59
N THR A 113 -8.37 -12.61 -10.42
CA THR A 113 -8.61 -11.34 -11.13
C THR A 113 -7.53 -10.31 -10.83
N ALA A 114 -7.17 -10.17 -9.55
CA ALA A 114 -6.13 -9.27 -9.07
C ALA A 114 -4.75 -9.66 -9.63
N ALA A 115 -4.41 -10.97 -9.61
CA ALA A 115 -3.16 -11.51 -10.15
C ALA A 115 -3.01 -11.31 -11.66
N HIS A 116 -4.13 -11.29 -12.40
CA HIS A 116 -4.14 -11.00 -13.84
C HIS A 116 -4.12 -9.50 -14.18
N ASN A 117 -3.93 -8.59 -13.22
CA ASN A 117 -3.74 -7.17 -13.51
C ASN A 117 -2.36 -6.92 -14.14
N TYR A 118 -2.27 -6.15 -15.22
CA TYR A 118 -0.99 -5.95 -15.92
C TYR A 118 0.08 -5.26 -15.06
N LEU A 119 -0.33 -4.50 -14.04
CA LEU A 119 0.59 -3.81 -13.13
C LEU A 119 1.35 -4.78 -12.22
N VAL A 120 0.82 -5.99 -11.98
CA VAL A 120 1.52 -7.07 -11.26
C VAL A 120 2.84 -7.44 -11.94
N LYS A 121 2.90 -7.35 -13.27
CA LYS A 121 4.14 -7.61 -14.03
C LYS A 121 5.16 -6.46 -13.98
N ARG A 122 4.75 -5.29 -13.48
CA ARG A 122 5.56 -4.05 -13.48
C ARG A 122 5.86 -3.51 -12.08
N ARG A 123 5.14 -3.97 -11.07
CA ARG A 123 5.23 -3.57 -9.67
C ARG A 123 5.51 -4.81 -8.83
N LYS A 124 6.00 -4.61 -7.61
CA LYS A 124 6.31 -5.69 -6.67
C LYS A 124 5.05 -6.09 -5.90
N ILE A 125 4.05 -6.60 -6.61
CA ILE A 125 2.79 -7.08 -6.04
C ILE A 125 2.76 -8.60 -6.21
N HIS A 126 2.52 -9.31 -5.13
CA HIS A 126 2.49 -10.76 -5.08
C HIS A 126 1.18 -11.18 -4.41
N TYR A 127 0.27 -11.77 -5.17
CA TYR A 127 -0.93 -12.38 -4.58
C TYR A 127 -0.57 -13.80 -4.17
N ILE A 128 -0.73 -14.09 -2.89
CA ILE A 128 -0.33 -15.35 -2.25
C ILE A 128 -1.57 -16.12 -1.81
N GLU A 129 -1.44 -17.42 -1.68
CA GLU A 129 -2.47 -18.32 -1.12
C GLU A 129 -2.19 -18.58 0.36
N GLU A 130 -0.92 -18.60 0.75
CA GLU A 130 -0.49 -18.87 2.11
C GLU A 130 0.63 -17.92 2.58
N LEU A 131 0.66 -17.64 3.89
CA LEU A 131 1.69 -16.80 4.50
C LEU A 131 3.10 -17.42 4.41
N SER A 132 3.19 -18.74 4.22
CA SER A 132 4.44 -19.49 4.07
C SER A 132 5.22 -19.11 2.80
N GLU A 133 4.55 -18.51 1.81
CA GLU A 133 5.17 -18.03 0.57
C GLU A 133 6.03 -16.76 0.77
N ILE A 134 5.90 -16.10 1.92
CA ILE A 134 6.62 -14.87 2.22
C ILE A 134 8.01 -15.21 2.79
N ASN A 135 9.05 -14.84 2.05
CA ASN A 135 10.46 -15.01 2.46
C ASN A 135 11.14 -13.69 2.85
N LYS A 136 10.35 -12.68 3.22
CA LYS A 136 10.81 -11.34 3.59
C LYS A 136 10.25 -10.95 4.95
N ASN A 137 10.99 -10.11 5.66
CA ASN A 137 10.46 -9.43 6.82
C ASN A 137 9.32 -8.51 6.37
N ILE A 138 8.22 -8.56 7.10
CA ILE A 138 7.07 -7.68 6.90
C ILE A 138 7.26 -6.45 7.79
N ASP A 139 7.19 -5.28 7.18
CA ASP A 139 7.28 -4.00 7.89
C ASP A 139 5.88 -3.54 8.33
N VAL A 140 4.87 -3.82 7.51
CA VAL A 140 3.48 -3.38 7.72
C VAL A 140 2.50 -4.52 7.50
N LEU A 141 1.64 -4.77 8.48
CA LEU A 141 0.42 -5.54 8.30
C LEU A 141 -0.72 -4.57 7.98
N LEU A 142 -1.25 -4.64 6.77
CA LEU A 142 -2.43 -3.89 6.34
C LEU A 142 -3.64 -4.82 6.34
N VAL A 143 -4.73 -4.43 6.99
CA VAL A 143 -5.97 -5.21 7.04
C VAL A 143 -7.11 -4.36 6.50
N SER A 144 -7.75 -4.84 5.44
CA SER A 144 -8.98 -4.27 4.88
C SER A 144 -10.12 -5.26 4.72
N ASP A 145 -9.89 -6.54 5.03
CA ASP A 145 -10.93 -7.57 5.14
C ASP A 145 -11.51 -7.58 6.57
N ASP A 146 -12.80 -7.27 6.69
CA ASP A 146 -13.55 -7.30 7.95
C ASP A 146 -13.66 -8.69 8.58
N THR A 147 -13.53 -9.74 7.79
CA THR A 147 -13.66 -11.11 8.27
C THR A 147 -12.35 -11.66 8.84
N PHE A 148 -11.24 -10.94 8.68
CA PHE A 148 -9.94 -11.37 9.14
C PHE A 148 -9.77 -11.18 10.65
N THR A 149 -9.19 -12.19 11.31
CA THR A 149 -8.85 -12.10 12.75
C THR A 149 -7.34 -12.01 12.92
N VAL A 150 -6.85 -10.88 13.44
CA VAL A 150 -5.41 -10.60 13.58
C VAL A 150 -4.66 -11.60 14.45
N SER A 151 -5.31 -12.21 15.44
CA SER A 151 -4.70 -13.24 16.31
C SER A 151 -4.25 -14.50 15.57
N THR A 152 -4.63 -14.66 14.29
CA THR A 152 -4.16 -15.77 13.44
C THR A 152 -2.72 -15.59 12.97
N ILE A 153 -2.16 -14.39 13.08
CA ILE A 153 -0.77 -14.10 12.72
C ILE A 153 0.10 -14.29 13.97
N GLN A 154 1.02 -15.26 13.91
CA GLN A 154 1.90 -15.60 15.03
C GLN A 154 2.88 -14.48 15.39
N GLN A 155 3.45 -13.82 14.37
CA GLN A 155 4.41 -12.75 14.54
C GLN A 155 3.92 -11.51 13.81
N LEU A 156 3.46 -10.53 14.59
CA LEU A 156 3.00 -9.25 14.07
C LEU A 156 4.20 -8.34 13.77
N PRO A 157 4.12 -7.52 12.70
CA PRO A 157 5.17 -6.58 12.34
C PRO A 157 5.14 -5.31 13.21
N GLU A 158 6.13 -4.43 13.04
CA GLU A 158 6.24 -3.18 13.81
C GLU A 158 5.04 -2.25 13.61
N THR A 159 4.43 -2.23 12.42
CA THR A 159 3.28 -1.38 12.11
C THR A 159 2.08 -2.22 11.68
N ILE A 160 0.92 -1.96 12.28
CA ILE A 160 -0.36 -2.59 11.92
C ILE A 160 -1.34 -1.47 11.54
N ILE A 161 -1.96 -1.60 10.37
CA ILE A 161 -2.91 -0.62 9.86
C ILE A 161 -4.22 -1.30 9.51
N PHE A 162 -5.30 -0.79 10.06
CA PHE A 162 -6.66 -1.14 9.67
C PHE A 162 -7.20 -0.04 8.77
N VAL A 163 -7.75 -0.41 7.61
CA VAL A 163 -8.37 0.54 6.68
C VAL A 163 -9.76 0.07 6.24
N ASN A 164 -10.76 0.94 6.37
CA ASN A 164 -12.16 0.67 6.02
C ASN A 164 -12.69 -0.65 6.61
N THR A 165 -12.27 -0.95 7.83
CA THR A 165 -12.65 -2.18 8.54
C THR A 165 -12.99 -1.87 9.99
N THR A 166 -13.90 -2.65 10.54
CA THR A 166 -14.26 -2.67 11.96
C THR A 166 -13.19 -3.32 12.84
N ASN A 167 -12.24 -4.03 12.23
CA ASN A 167 -11.12 -4.62 12.93
C ASN A 167 -10.32 -3.58 13.72
N THR A 168 -9.79 -4.03 14.86
CA THR A 168 -9.00 -3.19 15.74
C THR A 168 -8.06 -4.05 16.56
N LEU A 169 -6.98 -3.44 17.02
CA LEU A 169 -6.16 -3.99 18.08
C LEU A 169 -6.57 -3.30 19.38
N SER A 170 -6.73 -4.06 20.47
CA SER A 170 -6.76 -3.44 21.80
C SER A 170 -5.38 -2.91 22.12
N GLU A 171 -5.30 -1.75 22.79
CA GLU A 171 -4.01 -1.30 23.34
C GLU A 171 -3.45 -2.41 24.22
N SER A 172 -2.27 -2.89 23.84
CA SER A 172 -1.59 -3.99 24.52
C SER A 172 -0.26 -3.47 25.07
N GLU A 173 0.44 -4.30 25.84
CA GLU A 173 1.77 -3.91 26.33
C GLU A 173 2.74 -3.61 25.19
N ASN A 174 2.55 -4.19 23.99
CA ASN A 174 3.49 -4.13 22.88
C ASN A 174 3.17 -3.07 21.81
N TYR A 175 1.94 -2.59 21.70
CA TYR A 175 1.52 -1.66 20.65
C TYR A 175 0.78 -0.43 21.20
N THR A 176 0.97 0.73 20.56
CA THR A 176 0.24 1.97 20.83
C THR A 176 -0.47 2.47 19.58
N LEU A 177 -1.62 3.09 19.78
CA LEU A 177 -2.37 3.76 18.72
C LEU A 177 -1.70 5.11 18.40
N GLU A 178 -1.11 5.23 17.21
CA GLU A 178 -0.42 6.45 16.76
C GLU A 178 -1.38 7.37 16.00
N PHE A 179 -2.31 6.80 15.25
CA PHE A 179 -3.27 7.55 14.46
C PHE A 179 -4.62 6.84 14.40
N SER A 180 -5.71 7.61 14.49
CA SER A 180 -7.06 7.10 14.30
C SER A 180 -7.94 8.14 13.58
N SER A 181 -8.72 7.64 12.64
CA SER A 181 -9.86 8.32 12.03
C SER A 181 -11.05 7.35 11.97
N GLU A 182 -12.15 7.76 11.34
CA GLU A 182 -13.28 6.88 11.08
C GLU A 182 -12.89 5.65 10.23
N SER A 183 -11.95 5.85 9.29
CA SER A 183 -11.61 4.85 8.27
C SER A 183 -10.23 4.22 8.44
N ILE A 184 -9.34 4.80 9.24
CA ILE A 184 -7.96 4.31 9.41
C ILE A 184 -7.60 4.25 10.88
N LYS A 185 -6.97 3.15 11.30
CA LYS A 185 -6.28 3.06 12.59
C LYS A 185 -4.85 2.55 12.36
N VAL A 186 -3.87 3.24 12.92
CA VAL A 186 -2.45 2.90 12.82
C VAL A 186 -1.92 2.60 14.21
N PHE A 187 -1.43 1.38 14.39
CA PHE A 187 -0.75 0.94 15.59
C PHE A 187 0.73 0.71 15.29
N LYS A 188 1.60 1.11 16.21
CA LYS A 188 3.03 0.82 16.16
C LYS A 188 3.52 0.18 17.43
N THR A 189 4.58 -0.60 17.34
CA THR A 189 5.28 -1.12 18.51
C THR A 189 5.83 0.01 19.38
N LYS A 190 5.81 -0.16 20.70
CA LYS A 190 6.39 0.78 21.67
C LYS A 190 7.90 0.89 21.56
#